data_AF-A0A0H5CP92-F1
#
_entry.id   AF-A0A0H5CP92-F1
#
_cell.length_a   1.000
_cell.length_b   1.000
_cell.length_c   1.000
_cell.angle_alpha   90.00
_cell.angle_beta   90.00
_cell.angle_gamma   90.00
#
_symmetry.space_group_name_H-M   'P 1'
#
loop_
_entity.id
_entity.type
_entity.pdbx_description
1 polymer ?
#
loop_
_entity_poly.entity_id
_entity_poly.type
_entity_poly.pdbx_seq_one_letter_code
_entity_poly.pdbx_strand_id
1 'polypeptide(L)'
;MSIRRLARDEMSAGWFWTLIVVLLLLWVVASLKQERFIFVALPEPSNLMLVLKGLALLVVVVAGFFIVTQPVRSAAWMNEYIFGAEPERDPPPSLSSTSLSSTTPPTTTDSNTDWQCSNGYLCVWNQPEGLGKGCRWDKDDPDWLSGSVTCSWIGDEPVKSVFNNSSDTIAFYRDANFQDPVRCVEPNEHYTLEEAMYALSQRSTDPTCPEMG
;
A
#
# COMPACT_ATOMS: atom_id res chain seq x y z
N MET A 1 22.29 -10.47 -14.09
CA MET A 1 21.47 -9.24 -14.13
C MET A 1 20.94 -9.07 -15.55
N SER A 2 19.66 -9.40 -15.79
CA SER A 2 19.09 -9.54 -17.13
C SER A 2 18.17 -8.36 -17.43
N ILE A 3 18.56 -7.53 -18.41
CA ILE A 3 17.87 -6.30 -18.86
C ILE A 3 16.54 -6.60 -19.58
N ARG A 4 16.10 -7.86 -19.67
CA ARG A 4 14.93 -8.27 -20.46
C ARG A 4 13.57 -8.30 -19.71
N ARG A 5 13.50 -7.91 -18.43
CA ARG A 5 12.24 -7.90 -17.65
C ARG A 5 11.68 -6.51 -17.31
N LEU A 6 12.16 -5.45 -17.97
CA LEU A 6 11.71 -4.07 -17.69
C LEU A 6 10.71 -3.49 -18.71
N ALA A 7 10.19 -4.29 -19.65
CA ALA A 7 9.37 -3.76 -20.74
C ALA A 7 8.00 -4.42 -20.90
N ARG A 8 7.54 -5.26 -19.97
CA ARG A 8 6.29 -6.02 -20.16
C ARG A 8 5.10 -5.59 -19.29
N ASP A 9 5.31 -5.05 -18.09
CA ASP A 9 4.20 -4.92 -17.14
C ASP A 9 3.77 -3.48 -16.83
N GLU A 10 4.39 -2.47 -17.46
CA GLU A 10 3.90 -1.08 -17.46
C GLU A 10 3.24 -0.68 -18.79
N MET A 11 2.44 -1.57 -19.39
CA MET A 11 1.32 -1.08 -20.21
C MET A 11 0.22 -0.62 -19.25
N SER A 12 0.54 0.45 -18.52
CA SER A 12 -0.30 1.07 -17.52
C SER A 12 -1.68 1.32 -18.09
N ALA A 13 -2.71 1.06 -17.28
CA ALA A 13 -4.11 1.28 -17.61
C ALA A 13 -4.38 2.63 -18.32
N GLY A 14 -3.52 3.64 -18.11
CA GLY A 14 -3.52 4.91 -18.83
C GLY A 14 -3.56 4.79 -20.37
N TRP A 15 -2.75 3.93 -21.00
CA TRP A 15 -2.73 3.83 -22.47
C TRP A 15 -4.03 3.26 -23.05
N PHE A 16 -4.65 2.32 -22.35
CA PHE A 16 -5.93 1.74 -22.75
C PHE A 16 -7.05 2.79 -22.71
N TRP A 17 -7.07 3.63 -21.68
CA TRP A 17 -8.03 4.73 -21.57
C TRP A 17 -7.82 5.81 -22.62
N THR A 18 -6.56 6.17 -22.92
CA THR A 18 -6.25 7.13 -24.00
C THR A 18 -6.76 6.62 -25.36
N LEU A 19 -6.59 5.32 -25.63
CA LEU A 19 -7.10 4.70 -26.87
C LEU A 19 -8.63 4.77 -26.94
N ILE A 20 -9.34 4.49 -25.84
CA ILE A 20 -10.80 4.59 -25.78
C ILE A 20 -11.29 6.01 -26.06
N VAL A 21 -10.67 7.03 -25.44
CA VAL A 21 -11.05 8.44 -25.66
C VAL A 21 -10.82 8.85 -27.12
N VAL A 22 -9.69 8.45 -27.72
CA VAL A 22 -9.40 8.73 -29.14
C VAL A 22 -10.41 8.04 -30.06
N LEU A 23 -10.76 6.78 -29.79
CA LEU A 23 -11.77 6.06 -30.58
C LEU A 23 -13.16 6.68 -30.47
N LEU A 24 -13.56 7.14 -29.28
CA LEU A 24 -14.84 7.85 -29.08
C LEU A 24 -14.86 9.19 -29.82
N LEU A 25 -13.77 9.98 -29.76
CA LEU A 25 -13.67 11.24 -30.50
C LEU A 25 -13.74 11.01 -32.02
N LEU A 26 -13.04 9.99 -32.53
CA LEU A 26 -13.09 9.62 -33.94
C LEU A 26 -14.49 9.17 -34.36
N TRP A 27 -15.20 8.41 -33.51
CA TRP A 27 -16.58 8.02 -33.77
C TRP A 27 -17.51 9.24 -33.83
N VAL A 28 -17.40 10.18 -32.87
CA VAL A 28 -18.18 11.43 -32.88
C VAL A 28 -17.89 12.26 -34.14
N VAL A 29 -16.63 12.42 -34.52
CA VAL A 29 -16.25 13.15 -35.75
C VAL A 29 -16.79 12.44 -37.00
N ALA A 30 -16.76 11.10 -37.04
CA ALA A 30 -17.31 10.32 -38.14
C ALA A 30 -18.84 10.48 -38.23
N SER A 31 -19.55 10.42 -37.10
CA SER A 31 -21.00 10.66 -37.03
C SER A 31 -21.37 12.08 -37.47
N LEU A 32 -20.62 13.10 -37.05
CA LEU A 32 -20.84 14.49 -37.48
C LEU A 32 -20.54 14.69 -38.98
N LYS A 33 -19.63 13.90 -39.56
CA LYS A 33 -19.32 13.95 -40.99
C LYS A 33 -20.40 13.28 -41.85
N GLN A 34 -21.13 12.31 -41.29
CA GLN A 34 -22.21 11.61 -41.99
C GLN A 34 -23.50 12.45 -42.13
N GLU A 35 -23.66 13.51 -41.33
CA GLU A 35 -24.83 14.41 -41.43
C GLU A 35 -24.64 15.60 -42.39
N ARG A 36 -23.48 15.76 -43.03
CA ARG A 36 -23.27 16.84 -44.02
C ARG A 36 -24.05 16.68 -45.34
N PHE A 37 -24.92 15.68 -45.46
CA PHE A 37 -25.80 15.53 -46.63
C PHE A 37 -27.25 15.96 -46.43
N ILE A 38 -27.66 16.42 -45.23
CA ILE A 38 -29.03 16.91 -45.01
C ILE A 38 -29.04 18.19 -44.17
N PHE A 39 -28.34 19.24 -44.61
CA PHE A 39 -28.61 20.59 -44.09
C PHE A 39 -28.39 21.65 -45.19
N VAL A 40 -29.20 21.53 -46.24
CA VAL A 40 -29.65 22.69 -47.03
C VAL A 40 -31.14 22.84 -46.79
N ALA A 41 -31.52 23.18 -45.56
CA ALA A 41 -32.84 23.73 -45.22
C ALA A 41 -32.75 24.35 -43.82
N LEU A 42 -33.40 25.49 -43.67
CA LEU A 42 -33.35 26.42 -42.54
C LEU A 42 -33.62 25.75 -41.17
N PRO A 43 -33.02 26.24 -40.06
CA PRO A 43 -33.21 25.63 -38.75
C PRO A 43 -34.62 25.91 -38.22
N GLU A 44 -35.44 24.86 -38.14
CA GLU A 44 -36.64 24.89 -37.31
C GLU A 44 -36.23 24.93 -35.82
N PRO A 45 -36.97 25.68 -34.96
CA PRO A 45 -36.62 25.88 -33.55
C PRO A 45 -36.64 24.60 -32.70
N SER A 46 -37.19 23.51 -33.21
CA SER A 46 -37.19 22.17 -32.59
C SER A 46 -35.78 21.57 -32.46
N ASN A 47 -34.84 21.92 -33.35
CA ASN A 47 -33.49 21.36 -33.36
C ASN A 47 -32.57 21.97 -32.29
N LEU A 48 -32.85 23.20 -31.84
CA LEU A 48 -32.09 23.85 -30.77
C LEU A 48 -32.20 23.09 -29.44
N MET A 49 -33.40 22.59 -29.14
CA MET A 49 -33.68 21.78 -27.95
C MET A 49 -32.92 20.46 -27.96
N LEU A 50 -32.74 19.85 -29.13
CA LEU A 50 -31.99 18.60 -29.26
C LEU A 50 -30.49 18.82 -29.01
N VAL A 51 -29.94 19.89 -29.58
CA VAL A 51 -28.53 20.28 -29.39
C VAL A 51 -28.25 20.62 -27.92
N LEU A 52 -29.15 21.36 -27.26
CA LEU A 52 -29.04 21.69 -25.84
C LEU A 52 -29.11 20.45 -24.94
N LYS A 53 -29.99 19.48 -25.25
CA LYS A 53 -30.06 18.20 -24.54
C LYS A 53 -28.78 17.38 -24.71
N GLY A 54 -28.21 17.36 -25.92
CA GLY A 54 -26.93 16.71 -26.20
C GLY A 54 -25.77 17.31 -25.39
N LEU A 55 -25.68 18.64 -25.35
CA LEU A 55 -24.68 19.36 -24.55
C LEU A 55 -24.84 19.12 -23.05
N ALA A 56 -26.06 19.13 -22.53
CA ALA A 56 -26.32 18.86 -21.12
C ALA A 56 -25.90 17.44 -20.72
N LEU A 57 -26.20 16.44 -21.56
CA LEU A 57 -25.80 15.06 -21.32
C LEU A 57 -24.26 14.91 -21.31
N LEU A 58 -23.58 15.59 -22.24
CA LEU A 58 -22.12 15.61 -22.31
C LEU A 58 -21.49 16.16 -21.02
N VAL A 59 -22.02 17.27 -20.49
CA VAL A 59 -21.53 17.88 -19.25
C VAL A 59 -21.68 16.92 -18.05
N VAL A 60 -22.81 16.22 -17.94
CA VAL A 60 -23.04 15.25 -16.86
C VAL A 60 -22.05 14.09 -16.93
N VAL A 61 -21.79 13.55 -18.13
CA VAL A 61 -20.83 12.46 -18.31
C VAL A 61 -19.41 12.89 -17.95
N VAL A 62 -18.99 14.09 -18.37
CA VAL A 62 -17.65 14.63 -18.05
C VAL A 62 -17.51 14.91 -16.56
N ALA A 63 -18.53 15.50 -15.92
CA ALA A 63 -18.51 15.78 -14.49
C ALA A 63 -18.50 14.51 -13.64
N GLY A 64 -19.30 13.50 -14.00
CA GLY A 64 -19.31 12.19 -13.33
C GLY A 64 -17.97 11.47 -13.46
N PHE A 65 -17.35 11.52 -14.65
CA PHE A 65 -16.01 10.96 -14.85
C PHE A 65 -14.96 11.66 -13.98
N PHE A 66 -15.02 12.99 -13.87
CA PHE A 66 -14.12 13.76 -13.02
C PHE A 66 -14.28 13.46 -11.52
N ILE A 67 -15.43 12.96 -11.07
CA ILE A 67 -15.63 12.53 -9.67
C ILE A 67 -15.03 11.14 -9.44
N VAL A 68 -15.18 10.23 -10.40
CA VAL A 68 -14.72 8.82 -10.27
C VAL A 68 -13.21 8.69 -10.47
N THR A 69 -12.58 9.55 -11.28
CA THR A 69 -11.14 9.48 -11.55
C THR A 69 -10.31 10.45 -10.72
N GLN A 70 -10.88 11.11 -9.71
CA GLN A 70 -10.03 11.83 -8.77
C GLN A 70 -9.17 10.78 -8.08
N PRO A 71 -7.83 10.83 -8.23
CA PRO A 71 -6.98 10.01 -7.39
C PRO A 71 -7.36 10.39 -5.97
N VAL A 72 -7.78 9.40 -5.18
CA VAL A 72 -7.96 9.57 -3.75
C VAL A 72 -6.63 10.13 -3.28
N ARG A 73 -6.55 11.45 -3.11
CA ARG A 73 -5.38 12.10 -2.52
C ARG A 73 -5.42 11.61 -1.10
N SER A 74 -4.73 10.51 -0.90
CA SER A 74 -4.38 9.94 0.37
C SER A 74 -4.10 11.09 1.34
N ALA A 75 -4.72 10.97 2.50
CA ALA A 75 -4.73 11.91 3.61
C ALA A 75 -3.34 12.05 4.26
N ALA A 76 -2.30 12.31 3.46
CA ALA A 76 -0.92 12.45 3.89
C ALA A 76 -0.56 13.87 4.38
N TRP A 77 -1.52 14.79 4.46
CA TRP A 77 -1.27 16.20 4.80
C TRP A 77 -2.00 16.69 6.06
N MET A 78 -2.62 15.81 6.86
CA MET A 78 -3.23 16.21 8.15
C MET A 78 -2.44 15.80 9.41
N ASN A 79 -1.23 15.23 9.29
CA ASN A 79 -0.44 14.83 10.47
C ASN A 79 0.68 15.79 10.88
N GLU A 80 0.83 16.93 10.22
CA GLU A 80 2.00 17.82 10.46
C GLU A 80 1.71 19.00 11.41
N TYR A 81 0.55 19.04 12.09
CA TYR A 81 0.18 20.16 12.96
C TYR A 81 -0.13 19.82 14.43
N ILE A 82 0.06 18.57 14.87
CA ILE A 82 -0.21 18.15 16.26
C ILE A 82 1.01 17.49 16.91
N PHE A 83 2.23 17.97 16.64
CA PHE A 83 3.34 17.73 17.57
C PHE A 83 4.13 19.03 17.67
N GLY A 84 3.78 19.79 18.71
CA GLY A 84 4.44 21.03 19.06
C GLY A 84 5.93 20.80 19.26
N ALA A 85 6.71 21.79 18.83
CA ALA A 85 8.11 21.91 19.15
C ALA A 85 8.31 21.80 20.68
N GLU A 86 8.97 20.73 21.11
CA GLU A 86 9.48 20.56 22.46
C GLU A 86 10.62 21.59 22.66
N PRO A 87 10.55 22.47 23.67
CA PRO A 87 11.63 23.41 23.95
C PRO A 87 12.85 22.66 24.47
N GLU A 88 13.99 22.94 23.84
CA GLU A 88 15.32 22.46 24.17
C GLU A 88 15.61 22.67 25.67
N ARG A 89 15.67 21.56 26.41
CA ARG A 89 15.98 21.53 27.84
C ARG A 89 17.44 21.15 28.01
N ASP A 90 18.21 22.05 28.61
CA ASP A 90 19.64 21.88 28.90
C ASP A 90 19.94 20.55 29.63
N PRO A 91 21.11 19.93 29.39
CA PRO A 91 21.50 18.69 30.05
C PRO A 91 21.85 18.93 31.53
N PRO A 92 21.39 18.06 32.46
CA PRO A 92 21.83 18.11 33.85
C PRO A 92 23.27 17.56 34.00
N PRO A 93 24.02 18.01 35.02
CA PRO A 93 25.39 17.60 35.25
C PRO A 93 25.50 16.12 35.65
N SER A 94 26.58 15.50 35.18
CA SER A 94 26.96 14.12 35.42
C SER A 94 27.12 13.80 36.91
N LEU A 95 26.32 12.84 37.39
CA LEU A 95 26.56 12.16 38.66
C LEU A 95 26.75 10.67 38.40
N SER A 96 27.99 10.24 38.58
CA SER A 96 28.44 8.86 38.61
C SER A 96 27.63 8.05 39.63
N SER A 97 26.90 7.04 39.17
CA SER A 97 26.38 5.96 40.02
C SER A 97 26.49 4.63 39.30
N THR A 98 27.43 3.81 39.76
CA THR A 98 27.59 2.41 39.39
C THR A 98 26.34 1.63 39.80
N SER A 99 25.64 1.02 38.84
CA SER A 99 24.79 -0.15 39.08
C SER A 99 24.77 -1.01 37.82
N LEU A 100 25.17 -2.27 37.96
CA LEU A 100 25.07 -3.27 36.89
C LEU A 100 23.59 -3.62 36.71
N SER A 101 22.98 -3.07 35.66
CA SER A 101 21.77 -3.63 35.05
C SER A 101 22.18 -4.33 33.78
N SER A 102 22.02 -5.65 33.74
CA SER A 102 21.95 -6.43 32.51
C SER A 102 20.61 -6.13 31.82
N THR A 103 20.48 -4.94 31.26
CA THR A 103 19.47 -4.65 30.25
C THR A 103 20.15 -4.84 28.91
N THR A 104 19.98 -6.03 28.33
CA THR A 104 20.34 -6.26 26.94
C THR A 104 19.57 -5.22 26.11
N PRO A 105 20.24 -4.34 25.35
CA PRO A 105 19.53 -3.47 24.42
C PRO A 105 18.72 -4.36 23.45
N PRO A 106 17.53 -3.93 22.99
CA PRO A 106 16.86 -4.61 21.88
C PRO A 106 17.87 -4.69 20.75
N THR A 107 18.23 -5.93 20.38
CA THR A 107 19.23 -6.17 19.36
C THR A 107 18.58 -5.86 18.03
N THR A 108 18.66 -4.60 17.58
CA THR A 108 18.37 -4.20 16.20
C THR A 108 19.38 -4.92 15.30
N THR A 109 18.98 -6.10 14.83
CA THR A 109 19.77 -6.91 13.91
C THR A 109 19.53 -6.39 12.48
N ASP A 110 20.13 -5.25 12.14
CA ASP A 110 20.15 -4.72 10.76
C ASP A 110 21.29 -5.38 9.94
N SER A 111 21.33 -6.72 9.87
CA SER A 111 22.27 -7.44 9.00
C SER A 111 21.57 -8.03 7.79
N ASN A 112 21.62 -7.23 6.73
CA ASN A 112 21.09 -7.44 5.39
C ASN A 112 21.78 -8.61 4.69
N THR A 113 21.05 -9.71 4.55
CA THR A 113 21.41 -10.85 3.69
C THR A 113 20.12 -11.57 3.34
N ASP A 114 19.90 -11.74 2.02
CA ASP A 114 18.72 -12.32 1.41
C ASP A 114 18.21 -13.53 2.22
N TRP A 115 16.99 -13.43 2.75
CA TRP A 115 16.28 -14.49 3.44
C TRP A 115 16.98 -15.14 4.65
N GLN A 116 17.90 -14.45 5.33
CA GLN A 116 18.48 -14.97 6.57
C GLN A 116 17.48 -14.97 7.73
N CYS A 117 16.70 -16.05 7.83
CA CYS A 117 15.85 -16.33 8.97
C CYS A 117 16.31 -17.61 9.66
N SER A 118 16.62 -17.54 10.96
CA SER A 118 17.01 -18.71 11.74
C SER A 118 15.81 -19.66 11.92
N ASN A 119 16.09 -20.96 12.01
CA ASN A 119 15.03 -21.95 12.28
C ASN A 119 14.33 -21.62 13.61
N GLY A 120 12.99 -21.68 13.62
CA GLY A 120 12.12 -21.34 14.72
C GLY A 120 11.68 -19.87 14.76
N TYR A 121 12.04 -19.08 13.74
CA TYR A 121 11.71 -17.65 13.70
C TYR A 121 10.77 -17.31 12.54
N LEU A 122 9.91 -16.33 12.79
CA LEU A 122 9.28 -15.51 11.79
C LEU A 122 10.20 -14.34 11.47
N CYS A 123 10.47 -14.07 10.19
CA CYS A 123 11.21 -12.90 9.77
C CYS A 123 10.41 -12.07 8.76
N VAL A 124 10.43 -10.75 8.93
CA VAL A 124 9.73 -9.80 8.05
C VAL A 124 10.66 -8.66 7.66
N TRP A 125 10.46 -8.12 6.46
CA TRP A 125 11.29 -7.05 5.92
C TRP A 125 10.46 -5.96 5.23
N ASN A 126 11.02 -4.74 5.22
CA ASN A 126 10.42 -3.57 4.56
C ASN A 126 10.71 -3.50 3.04
N GLN A 127 11.56 -4.39 2.51
CA GLN A 127 11.84 -4.51 1.07
C GLN A 127 11.51 -5.92 0.56
N PRO A 128 11.32 -6.08 -0.77
CA PRO A 128 11.14 -7.38 -1.41
C PRO A 128 12.32 -8.33 -1.18
N GLU A 129 12.11 -9.64 -1.40
CA GLU A 129 13.18 -10.65 -1.45
C GLU A 129 14.03 -10.77 -0.17
N GLY A 130 13.45 -10.49 1.00
CA GLY A 130 14.16 -10.58 2.27
C GLY A 130 15.29 -9.56 2.44
N LEU A 131 15.19 -8.42 1.75
CA LEU A 131 16.17 -7.34 1.76
C LEU A 131 15.79 -6.22 2.73
N GLY A 132 16.76 -5.35 3.02
CA GLY A 132 16.50 -4.10 3.74
C GLY A 132 16.51 -4.27 5.25
N LYS A 133 15.66 -3.52 5.94
CA LYS A 133 15.52 -3.58 7.39
C LYS A 133 14.62 -4.77 7.73
N GLY A 134 15.08 -5.62 8.65
CA GLY A 134 14.40 -6.86 9.00
C GLY A 134 14.08 -6.96 10.49
N CYS A 135 13.05 -7.73 10.81
CA CYS A 135 12.66 -8.08 12.18
C CYS A 135 12.49 -9.58 12.29
N ARG A 136 12.68 -10.11 13.50
CA ARG A 136 12.44 -11.52 13.77
C ARG A 136 11.75 -11.75 15.09
N TRP A 137 10.85 -12.72 15.12
CA TRP A 137 10.13 -13.17 16.31
C TRP A 137 10.25 -14.68 16.44
N ASP A 138 10.47 -15.17 17.65
CA ASP A 138 10.42 -16.59 18.02
C ASP A 138 9.11 -16.95 18.73
N LYS A 139 8.24 -15.96 18.99
CA LYS A 139 6.99 -16.07 19.75
C LYS A 139 5.96 -15.07 19.23
N ASP A 140 4.70 -15.27 19.61
CA ASP A 140 3.61 -14.34 19.37
C ASP A 140 3.93 -12.92 19.90
N ASP A 141 3.56 -11.91 19.12
CA ASP A 141 3.73 -10.52 19.49
C ASP A 141 2.39 -9.77 19.29
N PRO A 142 1.74 -9.34 20.39
CA PRO A 142 0.46 -8.64 20.30
C PRO A 142 0.60 -7.19 19.85
N ASP A 143 1.78 -6.58 19.86
CA ASP A 143 1.95 -5.20 19.40
C ASP A 143 3.40 -4.92 18.99
N TRP A 144 3.66 -4.88 17.70
CA TRP A 144 4.98 -4.65 17.15
C TRP A 144 5.56 -3.24 17.44
N LEU A 145 4.73 -2.29 17.89
CA LEU A 145 5.16 -0.93 18.25
C LEU A 145 5.64 -0.84 19.71
N SER A 146 5.14 -1.72 20.59
CA SER A 146 5.43 -1.67 22.03
C SER A 146 5.86 -3.01 22.64
N GLY A 147 5.97 -4.05 21.81
CA GLY A 147 6.27 -5.42 22.18
C GLY A 147 7.74 -5.65 22.54
N SER A 148 8.08 -6.90 22.79
CA SER A 148 9.46 -7.29 23.15
C SER A 148 10.44 -7.14 21.98
N VAL A 149 9.94 -7.20 20.75
CA VAL A 149 10.73 -6.97 19.54
C VAL A 149 10.11 -5.79 18.80
N THR A 150 10.77 -4.65 18.88
CA THR A 150 10.40 -3.43 18.15
C THR A 150 11.42 -3.16 17.07
N CYS A 151 10.96 -2.86 15.87
CA CYS A 151 11.83 -2.44 14.78
C CYS A 151 11.63 -0.97 14.43
N SER A 152 12.73 -0.34 13.99
CA SER A 152 12.81 1.09 13.70
C SER A 152 11.93 1.57 12.53
N TRP A 153 11.34 0.65 11.77
CA TRP A 153 10.56 0.95 10.58
C TRP A 153 9.08 0.54 10.69
N ILE A 154 8.72 -0.23 11.72
CA ILE A 154 7.34 -0.67 11.90
C ILE A 154 6.48 0.54 12.25
N GLY A 155 5.33 0.66 11.58
CA GLY A 155 4.40 1.80 11.71
C GLY A 155 4.60 2.87 10.63
N ASP A 156 5.85 3.11 10.21
CA ASP A 156 6.17 4.11 9.19
C ASP A 156 6.33 3.50 7.78
N GLU A 157 6.81 2.25 7.72
CA GLU A 157 7.06 1.53 6.46
C GLU A 157 6.27 0.20 6.46
N PRO A 158 5.68 -0.19 5.32
CA PRO A 158 4.95 -1.46 5.23
C PRO A 158 5.90 -2.66 5.11
N VAL A 159 5.40 -3.83 5.51
CA VAL A 159 6.01 -5.13 5.23
C VAL A 159 5.92 -5.44 3.74
N LYS A 160 7.03 -5.87 3.14
CA LYS A 160 7.11 -6.23 1.71
C LYS A 160 7.59 -7.64 1.46
N SER A 161 8.22 -8.29 2.42
CA SER A 161 8.53 -9.72 2.32
C SER A 161 8.54 -10.37 3.70
N VAL A 162 8.21 -11.66 3.72
CA VAL A 162 8.07 -12.46 4.94
C VAL A 162 8.66 -13.83 4.69
N PHE A 163 9.30 -14.40 5.70
CA PHE A 163 9.72 -15.79 5.75
C PHE A 163 9.33 -16.38 7.10
N ASN A 164 8.45 -17.37 7.08
CA ASN A 164 8.15 -18.18 8.24
C ASN A 164 9.08 -19.40 8.27
N ASN A 165 10.18 -19.33 9.02
CA ASN A 165 11.07 -20.46 9.24
C ASN A 165 10.76 -21.18 10.56
N SER A 166 9.50 -21.12 11.03
CA SER A 166 9.01 -21.83 12.21
C SER A 166 8.22 -23.09 11.81
N SER A 167 7.79 -23.87 12.80
CA SER A 167 6.96 -25.08 12.58
C SER A 167 5.47 -24.79 12.43
N ASP A 168 5.02 -23.60 12.81
CA ASP A 168 3.61 -23.27 12.97
C ASP A 168 3.15 -22.31 11.87
N THR A 169 1.85 -22.28 11.59
CA THR A 169 1.29 -21.29 10.66
C THR A 169 1.19 -19.96 11.38
N ILE A 170 1.76 -18.91 10.82
CA ILE A 170 1.72 -17.57 11.42
C ILE A 170 0.61 -16.75 10.80
N ALA A 171 -0.27 -16.18 11.62
CA ALA A 171 -1.28 -15.21 11.21
C ALA A 171 -0.81 -13.78 11.50
N PHE A 172 -0.92 -12.90 10.51
CA PHE A 172 -0.67 -11.47 10.62
C PHE A 172 -1.96 -10.70 10.75
N TYR A 173 -1.90 -9.62 11.55
CA TYR A 173 -3.04 -8.79 11.92
C TYR A 173 -2.68 -7.33 11.68
N ARG A 174 -3.62 -6.58 11.10
CA ARG A 174 -3.42 -5.17 10.79
C ARG A 174 -3.28 -4.34 12.06
N ASP A 175 -4.04 -4.72 13.08
CA ASP A 175 -4.12 -4.02 14.35
C ASP A 175 -3.41 -4.80 15.48
N ALA A 176 -3.12 -4.09 16.57
CA ALA A 176 -2.59 -4.72 17.78
C ALA A 176 -3.62 -5.67 18.42
N ASN A 177 -3.12 -6.56 19.28
CA ASN A 177 -3.88 -7.57 20.03
C ASN A 177 -4.63 -8.58 19.13
N PHE A 178 -4.04 -8.93 17.98
CA PHE A 178 -4.55 -9.94 17.05
C PHE A 178 -5.93 -9.61 16.47
N GLN A 179 -6.11 -8.35 16.05
CA GLN A 179 -7.35 -7.84 15.45
C GLN A 179 -7.17 -7.56 13.96
N ASP A 180 -8.23 -7.74 13.16
CA ASP A 180 -8.22 -7.59 11.69
C ASP A 180 -7.19 -8.51 11.00
N PRO A 181 -7.47 -9.82 10.87
CA PRO A 181 -6.55 -10.77 10.24
C PRO A 181 -6.37 -10.47 8.76
N VAL A 182 -5.11 -10.34 8.31
CA VAL A 182 -4.78 -9.93 6.94
C VAL A 182 -4.30 -11.11 6.10
N ARG A 183 -3.43 -11.94 6.66
CA ARG A 183 -2.77 -13.02 5.93
C ARG A 183 -2.19 -14.06 6.87
N CYS A 184 -2.07 -15.29 6.39
CA CYS A 184 -1.26 -16.33 7.01
C CYS A 184 -0.04 -16.69 6.18
N VAL A 185 0.94 -17.31 6.84
CA VAL A 185 2.13 -17.86 6.21
C VAL A 185 2.37 -19.26 6.73
N GLU A 186 2.41 -20.22 5.82
CA GLU A 186 2.65 -21.62 6.18
C GLU A 186 4.09 -21.84 6.67
N PRO A 187 4.34 -22.92 7.43
CA PRO A 187 5.68 -23.30 7.84
C PRO A 187 6.64 -23.44 6.65
N ASN A 188 7.86 -22.90 6.78
CA ASN A 188 8.90 -22.88 5.76
C ASN A 188 8.55 -22.14 4.46
N GLU A 189 7.52 -21.28 4.49
CA GLU A 189 7.11 -20.47 3.35
C GLU A 189 7.74 -19.08 3.40
N HIS A 190 8.26 -18.63 2.25
CA HIS A 190 8.69 -17.25 2.04
C HIS A 190 8.04 -16.69 0.78
N TYR A 191 7.66 -15.42 0.83
CA TYR A 191 7.16 -14.72 -0.36
C TYR A 191 7.42 -13.22 -0.28
N THR A 192 7.53 -12.62 -1.47
CA THR A 192 7.47 -11.19 -1.67
C THR A 192 6.00 -10.78 -1.84
N LEU A 193 5.56 -9.79 -1.08
CA LEU A 193 4.22 -9.24 -1.15
C LEU A 193 4.09 -8.36 -2.41
N GLU A 194 3.14 -8.71 -3.29
CA GLU A 194 2.79 -7.85 -4.43
C GLU A 194 2.17 -6.54 -3.96
N GLU A 195 1.31 -6.61 -2.93
CA GLU A 195 0.76 -5.48 -2.22
C GLU A 195 1.35 -5.42 -0.81
N ALA A 196 2.04 -4.32 -0.53
CA ALA A 196 2.62 -4.03 0.77
C ALA A 196 1.57 -4.16 1.90
N MET A 197 1.95 -4.84 2.99
CA MET A 197 1.07 -5.09 4.13
C MET A 197 1.49 -4.23 5.32
N TYR A 198 0.52 -3.64 6.02
CA TYR A 198 0.73 -3.11 7.36
C TYR A 198 0.25 -4.15 8.36
N ALA A 199 1.13 -4.55 9.26
CA ALA A 199 0.82 -5.45 10.36
C ALA A 199 1.35 -4.86 11.66
N LEU A 200 0.56 -4.98 12.71
CA LEU A 200 0.90 -4.54 14.05
C LEU A 200 0.93 -5.68 15.05
N SER A 201 0.44 -6.87 14.70
CA SER A 201 0.60 -8.05 15.54
C SER A 201 0.66 -9.34 14.73
N GLN A 202 1.23 -10.38 15.33
CA GLN A 202 1.31 -11.72 14.76
C GLN A 202 1.23 -12.80 15.83
N ARG A 203 0.62 -13.94 15.51
CA ARG A 203 0.63 -15.12 16.37
C ARG A 203 0.72 -16.41 15.58
N SER A 204 1.34 -17.41 16.18
CA SER A 204 1.21 -18.81 15.79
C SER A 204 -0.24 -19.26 15.90
N THR A 205 -0.67 -20.01 14.91
CA THR A 205 -2.00 -20.60 14.80
C THR A 205 -1.88 -22.07 14.40
N ASP A 206 -2.78 -22.88 14.93
CA ASP A 206 -2.88 -24.31 14.62
C ASP A 206 -4.18 -24.58 13.85
N PRO A 207 -4.15 -25.44 12.83
CA PRO A 207 -3.60 -25.21 11.49
C PRO A 207 -4.52 -24.32 10.62
N THR A 208 -5.59 -23.77 11.20
CA THR A 208 -6.57 -22.98 10.47
C THR A 208 -6.27 -21.50 10.61
N CYS A 209 -6.09 -20.85 9.47
CA CYS A 209 -6.11 -19.41 9.38
C CYS A 209 -7.40 -18.83 9.96
N PRO A 210 -7.33 -17.71 10.71
CA PRO A 210 -8.52 -16.96 11.06
C PRO A 210 -9.31 -16.61 9.81
N GLU A 211 -10.64 -16.67 9.88
CA GLU A 211 -11.48 -16.17 8.79
C GLU A 211 -11.18 -14.68 8.58
N MET A 212 -10.82 -14.32 7.35
CA MET A 212 -10.64 -12.93 6.96
C MET A 212 -12.03 -12.31 6.81
N GLY A 213 -12.34 -11.36 7.68
CA GLY A 213 -13.64 -10.68 7.75
C GLY A 213 -13.89 -9.66 6.65
#